data_AF-A0A8T0D9L6-F1
#
_entry.id   AF-A0A8T0D9L6-F1
#
_cell.length_a   1.000
_cell.length_b   1.000
_cell.length_c   1.000
_cell.angle_alpha   90.00
_cell.angle_beta   90.00
_cell.angle_gamma   90.00
#
_symmetry.space_group_name_H-M   'P 1'
#
loop_
_entity.id
_entity.type
_entity.pdbx_description
1 polymer ?
#
loop_
_entity_poly.entity_id
_entity_poly.type
_entity_poly.pdbx_seq_one_letter_code
_entity_poly.pdbx_strand_id
1 'polypeptide(L)'
;MSYPVNGNGPKTEASTADIEISGTKTDDCSTDLDEYLNKKVAIDVPSGPQCYCMNPRNFSLADFQCSVCYKWFHLDCIGFNIGKSLPFLTAYHFMCKKCNSNGEEVFSRKQANFAVMCQTALANLMWRHGGRLYFSKEKELIPFLEEFWEELTTQPRKSNNSWYPNIHKTLTSSDAFKTVEKNTDLLVCLSNTVSDASSLKSSS
;
A
#
# COMPACT_ATOMS: atom_id res chain seq x y z
N MET A 1 32.47 -36.54 -62.81
CA MET A 1 31.57 -37.60 -62.30
C MET A 1 30.47 -36.90 -61.50
N SER A 2 29.22 -37.33 -61.37
CA SER A 2 28.30 -38.23 -62.07
C SER A 2 27.09 -38.37 -61.13
N TYR A 3 25.86 -38.19 -61.63
CA TYR A 3 24.57 -38.53 -60.98
C TYR A 3 24.40 -40.08 -60.81
N PRO A 4 23.29 -40.70 -60.30
CA PRO A 4 21.91 -40.27 -59.92
C PRO A 4 21.68 -40.33 -58.38
N VAL A 5 20.50 -40.41 -57.74
CA VAL A 5 19.05 -40.73 -58.03
C VAL A 5 18.22 -39.85 -57.05
N ASN A 6 17.05 -39.26 -57.30
CA ASN A 6 15.75 -39.62 -57.92
C ASN A 6 14.93 -40.67 -57.13
N GLY A 7 13.65 -40.40 -56.81
CA GLY A 7 12.79 -41.28 -56.00
C GLY A 7 11.40 -40.69 -55.69
N ASN A 8 10.33 -41.35 -56.17
CA ASN A 8 8.93 -40.87 -56.09
C ASN A 8 8.27 -41.10 -54.71
N GLY A 9 7.17 -40.36 -54.43
CA GLY A 9 6.19 -40.71 -53.39
C GLY A 9 5.30 -41.92 -53.78
N PRO A 10 4.26 -42.27 -52.98
CA PRO A 10 3.08 -41.40 -52.87
C PRO A 10 2.30 -41.48 -51.51
N LYS A 11 1.11 -40.85 -51.47
CA LYS A 11 -0.22 -41.28 -50.91
C LYS A 11 -0.28 -42.41 -49.85
N THR A 12 -1.21 -42.44 -48.87
CA THR A 12 -2.48 -41.70 -48.67
C THR A 12 -2.99 -41.75 -47.21
N GLU A 13 -4.05 -40.96 -46.96
CA GLU A 13 -5.17 -41.23 -46.01
C GLU A 13 -4.96 -41.17 -44.49
N ALA A 14 -6.07 -40.93 -43.80
CA ALA A 14 -6.15 -40.43 -42.44
C ALA A 14 -6.62 -41.48 -41.43
N SER A 15 -6.40 -41.19 -40.16
CA SER A 15 -7.40 -41.49 -39.13
C SER A 15 -7.54 -40.28 -38.21
N THR A 16 -8.78 -39.84 -37.98
CA THR A 16 -9.11 -38.83 -36.98
C THR A 16 -9.27 -39.51 -35.63
N ALA A 17 -8.66 -38.91 -34.60
CA ALA A 17 -8.84 -39.29 -33.21
C ALA A 17 -9.10 -38.02 -32.42
N ASP A 18 -10.38 -37.61 -32.39
CA ASP A 18 -10.83 -36.42 -31.68
C ASP A 18 -10.71 -36.65 -30.17
N ILE A 19 -9.61 -36.14 -29.58
CA ILE A 19 -9.45 -36.10 -28.13
C ILE A 19 -10.32 -34.96 -27.61
N GLU A 20 -11.51 -35.30 -27.12
CA GLU A 20 -12.34 -34.38 -26.33
C GLU A 20 -11.57 -33.97 -25.07
N ILE A 21 -10.87 -32.85 -25.13
CA ILE A 21 -10.32 -32.17 -23.95
C ILE A 21 -11.53 -31.62 -23.18
N SER A 22 -12.02 -32.43 -22.23
CA SER A 22 -13.11 -32.04 -21.33
C SER A 22 -12.72 -30.75 -20.62
N GLY A 23 -13.45 -29.66 -20.90
CA GLY A 23 -13.06 -28.31 -20.51
C GLY A 23 -12.71 -28.20 -19.03
N THR A 24 -11.49 -27.74 -18.74
CA THR A 24 -11.07 -27.36 -17.40
C THR A 24 -12.04 -26.32 -16.85
N LYS A 25 -12.64 -26.59 -15.68
CA LYS A 25 -13.41 -25.58 -14.94
C LYS A 25 -12.46 -24.50 -14.42
N THR A 26 -12.31 -23.43 -15.18
CA THR A 26 -11.71 -22.17 -14.71
C THR A 26 -12.80 -21.23 -14.21
N ASP A 27 -12.38 -20.16 -13.52
CA ASP A 27 -13.14 -18.90 -13.36
C ASP A 27 -14.43 -18.90 -12.52
N ASP A 28 -14.27 -19.16 -11.21
CA ASP A 28 -15.20 -18.70 -10.15
C ASP A 28 -14.42 -18.20 -8.90
N CYS A 29 -13.23 -17.63 -9.11
CA CYS A 29 -12.23 -17.37 -8.06
C CYS A 29 -11.38 -16.11 -8.32
N SER A 30 -11.11 -15.79 -9.59
CA SER A 30 -10.42 -14.59 -10.06
C SER A 30 -11.25 -13.31 -9.84
N THR A 31 -12.51 -13.35 -10.27
CA THR A 31 -13.51 -12.27 -10.23
C THR A 31 -13.67 -11.60 -8.86
N ASP A 32 -13.71 -12.41 -7.79
CA ASP A 32 -13.89 -11.97 -6.40
C ASP A 32 -12.61 -11.33 -5.81
N LEU A 33 -11.41 -11.70 -6.27
CA LEU A 33 -10.18 -11.01 -5.89
C LEU A 33 -10.08 -9.64 -6.60
N ASP A 34 -10.42 -9.61 -7.89
CA ASP A 34 -10.40 -8.38 -8.70
C ASP A 34 -11.40 -7.33 -8.18
N GLU A 35 -12.53 -7.73 -7.59
CA GLU A 35 -13.46 -6.79 -6.96
C GLU A 35 -12.76 -5.93 -5.88
N TYR A 36 -11.91 -6.54 -5.03
CA TYR A 36 -11.22 -5.83 -3.97
C TYR A 36 -10.04 -5.00 -4.47
N LEU A 37 -9.28 -5.52 -5.45
CA LEU A 37 -8.15 -4.81 -6.04
C LEU A 37 -8.61 -3.60 -6.89
N ASN A 38 -9.83 -3.60 -7.41
CA ASN A 38 -10.40 -2.45 -8.13
C ASN A 38 -11.11 -1.42 -7.23
N LYS A 39 -11.35 -1.69 -5.94
CA LYS A 39 -11.92 -0.70 -5.00
C LYS A 39 -10.96 0.48 -4.80
N LYS A 40 -11.41 1.67 -5.20
CA LYS A 40 -10.65 2.93 -5.16
C LYS A 40 -11.49 4.08 -4.59
N VAL A 41 -10.82 5.09 -4.04
CA VAL A 41 -11.37 6.41 -3.70
C VAL A 41 -10.64 7.51 -4.47
N ALA A 42 -11.28 8.66 -4.66
CA ALA A 42 -10.56 9.88 -5.03
C ALA A 42 -9.62 10.29 -3.88
N ILE A 43 -8.42 10.77 -4.20
CA ILE A 43 -7.50 11.37 -3.22
C ILE A 43 -7.35 12.85 -3.56
N ASP A 44 -8.28 13.66 -3.06
CA ASP A 44 -8.25 15.10 -3.22
C ASP A 44 -7.24 15.72 -2.25
N VAL A 45 -6.17 16.30 -2.79
CA VAL A 45 -5.17 17.04 -1.99
C VAL A 45 -5.78 18.41 -1.63
N PRO A 46 -5.94 18.74 -0.33
CA PRO A 46 -6.63 19.98 0.05
C PRO A 46 -5.92 21.24 -0.45
N SER A 47 -6.62 22.00 -1.29
CA SER A 47 -6.15 23.27 -1.85
C SER A 47 -6.01 24.36 -0.78
N GLY A 48 -4.92 25.13 -0.82
CA GLY A 48 -4.72 26.32 0.02
C GLY A 48 -3.45 26.29 0.88
N PRO A 49 -3.10 27.41 1.53
CA PRO A 49 -1.79 27.61 2.17
C PRO A 49 -1.65 26.87 3.51
N GLN A 50 -0.92 25.76 3.48
CA GLN A 50 -0.58 24.96 4.66
C GLN A 50 0.79 25.34 5.23
N CYS A 51 1.83 25.27 4.39
CA CYS A 51 3.23 25.45 4.81
C CYS A 51 3.67 26.94 4.81
N TYR A 52 4.86 27.24 5.35
CA TYR A 52 5.47 28.59 5.30
C TYR A 52 5.60 29.13 3.87
N CYS A 53 5.85 28.26 2.89
CA CYS A 53 5.94 28.61 1.46
C CYS A 53 4.57 28.89 0.81
N MET A 54 3.48 28.90 1.57
CA MET A 54 2.09 29.15 1.14
C MET A 54 1.52 28.19 0.08
N ASN A 55 2.30 27.21 -0.36
CA ASN A 55 1.83 26.13 -1.23
C ASN A 55 0.90 25.14 -0.49
N PRO A 56 0.04 24.41 -1.23
CA PRO A 56 -0.67 23.24 -0.71
C PRO A 56 0.30 22.09 -0.40
N ARG A 57 -0.21 21.04 0.27
CA ARG A 57 0.55 19.81 0.51
C ARG A 57 0.93 19.12 -0.79
N ASN A 58 1.99 18.30 -0.75
CA ASN A 58 2.31 17.33 -1.79
C ASN A 58 2.43 15.94 -1.15
N PHE A 59 1.44 15.08 -1.36
CA PHE A 59 1.38 13.73 -0.76
C PHE A 59 2.46 12.76 -1.30
N SER A 60 3.21 13.13 -2.35
CA SER A 60 4.40 12.40 -2.78
C SER A 60 5.67 12.76 -1.97
N LEU A 61 5.61 13.75 -1.10
CA LEU A 61 6.72 14.23 -0.27
C LEU A 61 6.40 14.10 1.22
N ALA A 62 7.44 14.06 2.05
CA ALA A 62 7.28 14.06 3.50
C ALA A 62 6.89 15.46 4.01
N ASP A 63 5.87 15.52 4.86
CA ASP A 63 5.45 16.72 5.56
C ASP A 63 4.92 16.42 6.97
N PHE A 64 4.96 17.43 7.83
CA PHE A 64 4.76 17.30 9.26
C PHE A 64 3.68 18.25 9.76
N GLN A 65 2.71 17.72 10.50
CA GLN A 65 1.66 18.52 11.12
C GLN A 65 2.16 19.16 12.41
N CYS A 66 1.98 20.46 12.57
CA CYS A 66 2.29 21.13 13.83
C CYS A 66 1.27 20.76 14.92
N SER A 67 1.76 20.31 16.08
CA SER A 67 0.98 19.88 17.25
C SER A 67 0.08 20.97 17.88
N VAL A 68 0.26 22.24 17.49
CA VAL A 68 -0.43 23.40 18.08
C VAL A 68 -1.41 24.05 17.10
N CYS A 69 -0.98 24.32 15.85
CA CYS A 69 -1.83 25.00 14.85
C CYS A 69 -2.42 24.05 13.78
N TYR A 70 -2.11 22.75 13.85
CA TYR A 70 -2.61 21.69 12.96
C TYR A 70 -2.36 21.88 11.44
N LYS A 71 -1.61 22.91 11.05
CA LYS A 71 -1.09 23.11 9.69
C LYS A 71 0.05 22.14 9.36
N TRP A 72 0.22 21.86 8.07
CA TRP A 72 1.22 20.95 7.53
C TRP A 72 2.42 21.68 6.93
N PHE A 73 3.62 21.17 7.19
CA PHE A 73 4.88 21.80 6.80
C PHE A 73 5.78 20.77 6.08
N HIS A 74 6.13 21.06 4.83
CA HIS A 74 6.99 20.19 4.02
C HIS A 74 8.38 20.02 4.67
N LEU A 75 8.98 18.83 4.53
CA LEU A 75 10.34 18.53 4.95
C LEU A 75 11.34 19.59 4.45
N ASP A 76 11.28 19.94 3.17
CA ASP A 76 12.16 20.92 2.50
C ASP A 76 11.95 22.37 2.96
N CYS A 77 10.92 22.63 3.78
CA CYS A 77 10.59 23.95 4.31
C CYS A 77 10.90 24.10 5.82
N ILE A 78 11.44 23.05 6.46
CA ILE A 78 11.88 23.08 7.86
C ILE A 78 13.36 23.48 7.92
N GLY A 79 13.73 24.33 8.88
CA GLY A 79 15.04 24.97 8.96
C GLY A 79 16.22 24.09 9.38
N PHE A 80 16.06 22.77 9.51
CA PHE A 80 17.13 21.83 9.86
C PHE A 80 16.90 20.44 9.28
N ASN A 81 17.97 19.65 9.21
CA ASN A 81 17.96 18.32 8.59
C ASN A 81 17.30 17.26 9.50
N ILE A 82 16.09 16.82 9.14
CA ILE A 82 15.35 15.71 9.77
C ILE A 82 15.82 14.31 9.28
N GLY A 83 16.65 14.28 8.22
CA GLY A 83 17.00 13.08 7.47
C GLY A 83 15.86 12.56 6.58
N LYS A 84 16.05 11.38 5.98
CA LYS A 84 15.00 10.71 5.20
C LYS A 84 13.73 10.51 6.03
N SER A 85 12.58 10.71 5.42
CA SER A 85 11.27 10.48 6.03
C SER A 85 10.23 10.12 4.96
N LEU A 86 9.17 9.43 5.36
CA LEU A 86 8.07 9.04 4.47
C LEU A 86 6.95 10.10 4.47
N PRO A 87 6.21 10.25 3.35
CA PRO A 87 4.85 10.78 3.37
C PRO A 87 3.97 9.99 4.35
N PHE A 88 2.93 10.62 4.88
CA PHE A 88 1.94 10.02 5.79
C PHE A 88 2.47 9.43 7.11
N LEU A 89 3.74 9.67 7.48
CA LEU A 89 4.25 9.31 8.80
C LEU A 89 3.43 10.03 9.89
N THR A 90 3.24 9.38 11.05
CA THR A 90 2.55 9.98 12.21
C THR A 90 3.30 9.79 13.54
N ALA A 91 4.33 8.95 13.56
CA ALA A 91 5.18 8.69 14.73
C ALA A 91 6.21 9.82 14.99
N TYR A 92 5.74 11.06 15.22
CA TYR A 92 6.60 12.19 15.56
C TYR A 92 5.92 13.18 16.51
N HIS A 93 6.69 14.17 16.98
CA HIS A 93 6.19 15.47 17.43
C HIS A 93 6.84 16.57 16.58
N PHE A 94 6.05 17.53 16.11
CA PHE A 94 6.54 18.71 15.39
C PHE A 94 5.87 19.99 15.89
N MET A 95 6.65 21.05 16.09
CA MET A 95 6.17 22.40 16.42
C MET A 95 6.86 23.43 15.51
N CYS A 96 6.06 24.28 14.86
CA CYS A 96 6.54 25.28 13.91
C CYS A 96 6.96 26.59 14.62
N LYS A 97 7.77 27.42 13.94
CA LYS A 97 8.31 28.69 14.47
C LYS A 97 7.27 29.65 15.04
N LYS A 98 6.04 29.61 14.50
CA LYS A 98 4.94 30.48 14.90
C LYS A 98 4.17 30.01 16.14
N CYS A 99 4.43 28.78 16.60
CA CYS A 99 3.76 28.19 17.77
C CYS A 99 4.71 27.95 18.96
N ASN A 100 6.02 27.89 18.72
CA ASN A 100 7.03 27.89 19.76
C ASN A 100 7.28 29.34 20.24
N SER A 101 7.20 29.58 21.56
CA SER A 101 7.52 30.88 22.17
C SER A 101 8.92 31.39 21.85
N ASN A 102 9.86 30.46 21.58
CA ASN A 102 11.25 30.78 21.33
C ASN A 102 11.52 31.10 19.84
N GLY A 103 10.52 31.00 18.96
CA GLY A 103 10.66 31.21 17.52
C GLY A 103 11.34 30.08 16.74
N GLU A 104 11.77 29.02 17.43
CA GLU A 104 12.49 27.87 16.85
C GLU A 104 11.55 26.73 16.44
N GLU A 105 12.03 25.80 15.62
CA GLU A 105 11.29 24.58 15.26
C GLU A 105 11.70 23.43 16.17
N VAL A 106 10.74 22.61 16.57
CA VAL A 106 10.99 21.42 17.39
C VAL A 106 10.53 20.20 16.62
N PHE A 107 11.40 19.21 16.43
CA PHE A 107 11.05 17.91 15.86
C PHE A 107 11.63 16.78 16.72
N SER A 108 10.86 15.71 16.91
CA SER A 108 11.38 14.44 17.40
C SER A 108 10.62 13.26 16.80
N ARG A 109 11.34 12.20 16.42
CA ARG A 109 10.73 10.91 16.07
C ARG A 109 10.23 10.23 17.35
N LYS A 110 9.09 9.56 17.27
CA LYS A 110 8.56 8.66 18.30
C LYS A 110 8.78 7.22 17.83
N GLN A 111 8.86 6.28 18.76
CA GLN A 111 8.88 4.87 18.40
C GLN A 111 7.51 4.45 17.83
N ALA A 112 7.47 4.10 16.54
CA ALA A 112 6.27 3.51 15.95
C ALA A 112 6.02 2.10 16.50
N ASN A 113 4.74 1.80 16.75
CA ASN A 113 4.27 0.43 16.92
C ASN A 113 3.83 -0.14 15.55
N PHE A 114 3.56 -1.44 15.48
CA PHE A 114 3.19 -2.09 14.23
C PHE A 114 1.91 -1.51 13.58
N ALA A 115 0.95 -1.00 14.36
CA ALA A 115 -0.26 -0.39 13.80
C ALA A 115 0.08 0.92 13.07
N VAL A 116 0.88 1.80 13.68
CA VAL A 116 1.34 3.04 13.07
C VAL A 116 2.22 2.78 11.83
N MET A 117 3.05 1.73 11.86
CA MET A 117 3.83 1.30 10.69
C MET A 117 2.92 0.84 9.54
N CYS A 118 1.95 -0.04 9.81
CA CYS A 118 0.97 -0.50 8.82
C CYS A 118 0.09 0.63 8.28
N GLN A 119 -0.33 1.57 9.14
CA GLN A 119 -1.09 2.76 8.72
C GLN A 119 -0.29 3.64 7.75
N THR A 120 0.98 3.92 8.09
CA THR A 120 1.88 4.72 7.24
C THR A 120 2.12 4.02 5.89
N ALA A 121 2.34 2.70 5.90
CA ALA A 121 2.55 1.90 4.71
C ALA A 121 1.30 1.85 3.80
N LEU A 122 0.11 1.58 4.36
CA LEU A 122 -1.14 1.53 3.58
C LEU A 122 -1.53 2.89 3.01
N ALA A 123 -1.27 4.00 3.72
CA ALA A 123 -1.47 5.34 3.18
C ALA A 123 -0.55 5.64 1.99
N ASN A 124 0.74 5.24 2.07
CA ASN A 124 1.68 5.35 0.95
C ASN A 124 1.27 4.48 -0.24
N LEU A 125 0.86 3.23 0.00
CA LEU A 125 0.38 2.32 -1.04
C LEU A 125 -0.91 2.84 -1.71
N MET A 126 -1.87 3.35 -0.94
CA MET A 126 -3.09 3.99 -1.45
C MET A 126 -2.78 5.17 -2.38
N TRP A 127 -1.81 6.02 -2.01
CA TRP A 127 -1.34 7.11 -2.87
C TRP A 127 -0.63 6.58 -4.14
N ARG A 128 0.36 5.70 -4.00
CA ARG A 128 1.15 5.13 -5.12
C ARG A 128 0.27 4.37 -6.13
N HIS A 129 -0.83 3.76 -5.69
CA HIS A 129 -1.76 3.01 -6.54
C HIS A 129 -3.05 3.77 -6.90
N GLY A 130 -3.04 5.11 -6.79
CA GLY A 130 -4.11 5.96 -7.30
C GLY A 130 -5.47 5.70 -6.66
N GLY A 131 -5.52 5.71 -5.32
CA GLY A 131 -6.75 5.58 -4.56
C GLY A 131 -7.13 4.16 -4.15
N ARG A 132 -6.38 3.12 -4.55
CA ARG A 132 -6.71 1.72 -4.22
C ARG A 132 -6.76 1.51 -2.71
N LEU A 133 -7.82 0.82 -2.26
CA LEU A 133 -8.08 0.59 -0.84
C LEU A 133 -7.40 -0.67 -0.31
N TYR A 134 -7.49 -1.78 -1.05
CA TYR A 134 -7.04 -3.10 -0.59
C TYR A 134 -5.69 -3.51 -1.20
N PHE A 135 -4.82 -4.04 -0.33
CA PHE A 135 -3.47 -4.49 -0.65
C PHE A 135 -3.21 -5.89 -0.11
N SER A 136 -2.42 -6.69 -0.82
CA SER A 136 -1.94 -7.98 -0.32
C SER A 136 -0.99 -7.78 0.86
N LYS A 137 -1.24 -8.48 1.96
CA LYS A 137 -0.35 -8.49 3.12
C LYS A 137 1.06 -8.96 2.72
N GLU A 138 1.17 -10.10 2.03
CA GLU A 138 2.46 -10.73 1.74
C GLU A 138 3.18 -10.11 0.52
N LYS A 139 2.45 -9.65 -0.50
CA LYS A 139 3.04 -9.18 -1.76
C LYS A 139 3.29 -7.67 -1.82
N GLU A 140 2.65 -6.89 -0.94
CA GLU A 140 2.67 -5.42 -1.03
C GLU A 140 2.99 -4.76 0.32
N LEU A 141 2.22 -5.07 1.37
CA LEU A 141 2.42 -4.46 2.69
C LEU A 141 3.74 -4.89 3.34
N ILE A 142 4.02 -6.19 3.39
CA ILE A 142 5.27 -6.71 3.96
C ILE A 142 6.50 -6.15 3.21
N PRO A 143 6.61 -6.22 1.87
CA PRO A 143 7.72 -5.62 1.13
C PRO A 143 7.89 -4.11 1.38
N PHE A 144 6.80 -3.34 1.49
CA PHE A 144 6.89 -1.92 1.85
C PHE A 144 7.50 -1.72 3.26
N LEU A 145 7.06 -2.53 4.23
CA LEU A 145 7.59 -2.50 5.60
C LEU A 145 9.06 -2.94 5.67
N GLU A 146 9.52 -3.79 4.74
CA GLU A 146 10.94 -4.14 4.59
C GLU A 146 11.77 -3.01 3.96
N GLU A 147 11.25 -2.39 2.88
CA GLU A 147 11.93 -1.34 2.13
C GLU A 147 12.20 -0.08 2.98
N PHE A 148 11.23 0.35 3.77
CA PHE A 148 11.28 1.63 4.51
C PHE A 148 11.36 1.46 6.04
N TRP A 149 11.93 0.35 6.52
CA TRP A 149 11.95 0.04 7.95
C TRP A 149 12.58 1.16 8.81
N GLU A 150 13.66 1.77 8.35
CA GLU A 150 14.42 2.81 9.08
C GLU A 150 13.71 4.18 9.09
N GLU A 151 12.93 4.49 8.05
CA GLU A 151 12.05 5.65 8.03
C GLU A 151 10.78 5.45 8.88
N LEU A 152 10.28 4.21 8.97
CA LEU A 152 9.09 3.84 9.73
C LEU A 152 9.34 3.71 11.25
N THR A 153 10.50 3.22 11.68
CA THR A 153 10.75 2.98 13.12
C THR A 153 12.24 3.05 13.48
N THR A 154 12.53 3.45 14.72
CA THR A 154 13.88 3.47 15.30
C THR A 154 14.32 2.12 15.88
N GLN A 155 13.49 1.08 15.76
CA GLN A 155 13.83 -0.27 16.20
C GLN A 155 14.77 -0.93 15.18
N PRO A 156 15.88 -1.59 15.58
CA PRO A 156 16.76 -2.26 14.62
C PRO A 156 16.02 -3.40 13.92
N ARG A 157 16.09 -3.43 12.58
CA ARG A 157 15.49 -4.49 11.75
C ARG A 157 16.13 -5.83 12.10
N LYS A 158 15.33 -6.75 12.65
CA LYS A 158 15.76 -8.15 12.80
C LYS A 158 15.77 -8.81 11.43
N SER A 159 16.86 -9.47 11.07
CA SER A 159 17.03 -10.16 9.79
C SER A 159 16.21 -11.45 9.66
N ASN A 160 15.35 -11.77 10.63
CA ASN A 160 14.44 -12.90 10.61
C ASN A 160 12.98 -12.44 10.62
N ASN A 161 12.10 -13.26 10.03
CA ASN A 161 10.67 -12.95 9.84
C ASN A 161 9.85 -13.03 11.14
N SER A 162 10.49 -12.91 12.31
CA SER A 162 9.89 -13.00 13.65
C SER A 162 8.87 -11.89 13.94
N TRP A 163 8.83 -10.84 13.12
CA TRP A 163 7.87 -9.75 13.20
C TRP A 163 6.60 -9.99 12.36
N TYR A 164 6.60 -10.90 11.39
CA TYR A 164 5.45 -11.18 10.51
C TYR A 164 4.20 -11.63 11.30
N PRO A 165 4.30 -12.51 12.34
CA PRO A 165 3.14 -12.86 13.17
C PRO A 165 2.57 -11.65 13.94
N ASN A 166 3.42 -10.71 14.33
CA ASN A 166 3.00 -9.49 15.03
C ASN A 166 2.27 -8.53 14.07
N ILE A 167 2.72 -8.42 12.81
CA ILE A 167 2.00 -7.69 11.75
C ILE A 167 0.63 -8.32 11.53
N HIS A 168 0.57 -9.64 11.29
CA HIS A 168 -0.70 -10.33 11.07
C HIS A 168 -1.67 -10.14 12.25
N LYS A 169 -1.21 -10.35 13.49
CA LYS A 169 -2.01 -10.09 14.70
C LYS A 169 -2.46 -8.63 14.79
N THR A 170 -1.61 -7.67 14.46
CA THR A 170 -1.96 -6.25 14.50
C THR A 170 -3.07 -5.91 13.51
N LEU A 171 -2.99 -6.45 12.29
CA LEU A 171 -3.97 -6.26 11.23
C LEU A 171 -5.33 -6.89 11.57
N THR A 172 -5.36 -8.05 12.23
CA THR A 172 -6.61 -8.76 12.56
C THR A 172 -7.21 -8.40 13.93
N SER A 173 -6.51 -7.65 14.78
CA SER A 173 -6.99 -7.26 16.12
C SER A 173 -7.15 -5.76 16.37
N SER A 174 -6.77 -4.90 15.42
CA SER A 174 -7.04 -3.46 15.51
C SER A 174 -8.16 -3.03 14.57
N ASP A 175 -9.12 -2.34 15.16
CA ASP A 175 -10.17 -1.52 14.55
C ASP A 175 -9.69 -0.57 13.44
N ALA A 176 -8.41 -0.19 13.41
CA ALA A 176 -7.80 0.64 12.37
C ALA A 176 -7.77 -0.02 10.97
N PHE A 177 -7.93 -1.34 10.89
CA PHE A 177 -7.86 -2.10 9.64
C PHE A 177 -9.11 -2.94 9.39
N LYS A 178 -9.49 -3.09 8.11
CA LYS A 178 -10.41 -4.13 7.65
C LYS A 178 -9.63 -5.14 6.82
N THR A 179 -9.73 -6.42 7.18
CA THR A 179 -9.02 -7.53 6.55
C THR A 179 -10.00 -8.50 5.90
N VAL A 180 -9.64 -9.03 4.73
CA VAL A 180 -10.45 -10.02 3.99
C VAL A 180 -9.54 -11.14 3.51
N GLU A 181 -9.81 -12.37 3.95
CA GLU A 181 -9.11 -13.56 3.48
C GLU A 181 -9.65 -13.95 2.09
N LYS A 182 -8.76 -14.08 1.12
CA LYS A 182 -9.08 -14.49 -0.26
C LYS A 182 -8.06 -15.52 -0.74
N ASN A 183 -8.53 -16.74 -1.00
CA ASN A 183 -7.70 -17.89 -1.38
C ASN A 183 -6.60 -18.17 -0.32
N THR A 184 -5.36 -17.79 -0.60
CA THR A 184 -4.19 -17.94 0.30
C THR A 184 -3.57 -16.60 0.71
N ASP A 185 -4.24 -15.49 0.41
CA ASP A 185 -3.78 -14.13 0.69
C ASP A 185 -4.70 -13.41 1.68
N LEU A 186 -4.14 -12.46 2.43
CA LEU A 186 -4.89 -11.58 3.31
C LEU A 186 -4.90 -10.18 2.68
N LEU A 187 -6.02 -9.77 2.10
CA LEU A 187 -6.20 -8.40 1.65
C LEU A 187 -6.49 -7.50 2.84
N VAL A 188 -5.83 -6.34 2.92
CA VAL A 188 -5.97 -5.40 4.03
C VAL A 188 -6.13 -3.97 3.53
N CYS A 189 -6.90 -3.18 4.28
CA CYS A 189 -7.13 -1.76 4.03
C CYS A 189 -7.32 -0.99 5.35
N LEU A 190 -7.34 0.35 5.29
CA LEU A 190 -7.66 1.21 6.43
C LEU A 190 -9.18 1.24 6.65
N SER A 191 -9.66 1.05 7.88
CA SER A 191 -11.11 1.04 8.18
C SER A 191 -11.81 2.33 7.77
N ASN A 192 -11.16 3.47 7.97
CA ASN A 192 -11.73 4.81 7.76
C ASN A 192 -11.89 5.18 6.28
N THR A 193 -11.35 4.41 5.33
CA THR A 193 -11.51 4.65 3.88
C THR A 193 -12.56 3.75 3.23
N VAL A 194 -13.09 2.76 3.97
CA VAL A 194 -14.19 1.90 3.51
C VAL A 194 -15.46 2.25 4.30
N SER A 195 -16.29 3.12 3.70
CA SER A 195 -17.65 3.37 4.20
C SER A 195 -18.49 2.09 4.09
N ASP A 196 -19.14 1.67 5.17
CA ASP A 196 -19.87 0.41 5.23
C ASP A 196 -21.22 0.45 4.50
N ALA A 197 -21.15 0.27 3.18
CA ALA A 197 -22.31 0.14 2.28
C ALA A 197 -23.26 -1.03 2.63
N SER A 198 -22.84 -1.92 3.53
CA SER A 198 -23.64 -2.98 4.16
C SER A 198 -24.73 -2.46 5.12
N SER A 199 -24.61 -1.23 5.66
CA SER A 199 -25.52 -0.71 6.69
C SER A 199 -26.90 -0.24 6.18
N LEU A 200 -27.17 -0.35 4.87
CA LEU A 200 -28.41 0.12 4.22
C LEU A 200 -29.41 -1.01 3.89
N LYS A 201 -29.29 -2.18 4.53
CA LYS A 201 -30.19 -3.34 4.32
C LYS A 201 -30.86 -3.87 5.59
N SER A 202 -31.39 -2.97 6.42
CA SER A 202 -32.22 -3.34 7.57
C SER A 202 -33.24 -2.24 7.91
N SER A 203 -34.16 -1.95 6.98
CA SER A 203 -35.36 -1.12 7.21
C SER A 203 -36.45 -1.57 6.24
N SER A 204 -37.15 -2.62 6.65
CA SER A 204 -38.37 -3.18 6.04
C SER A 204 -39.46 -3.19 7.10
#